data_AF-A0A7G2CQA0-F1
#
_entry.id   AF-A0A7G2CQA0-F1
#
_cell.length_a   1.000
_cell.length_b   1.000
_cell.length_c   1.000
_cell.angle_alpha   90.00
_cell.angle_beta   90.00
_cell.angle_gamma   90.00
#
_symmetry.space_group_name_H-M   'P 1'
#
loop_
_entity.id
_entity.type
_entity.pdbx_description
1 polymer ?
#
loop_
_entity_poly.entity_id
_entity_poly.type
_entity_poly.pdbx_seq_one_letter_code
_entity_poly.pdbx_strand_id
1 'polypeptide(L)'
;MFDPYALVLYGDYLGGGAPLAFGAVNAYARRVTERTAGRLCSVSREEDGVMRRTLRGSKDPDEVLQRMAWWVVRLPAMPFRLRATVTRLAKRKALEAFVAWLVRHGVPLVSEFTFCDLASLDEYAGLLTHCDAVTVKDCPEANMMTSFTGLSSLRCVSLYRCGVTNIGPLGTCAALESVTIGDCTELRSLEGIESLKRLKTLHIQLCRINSIAPLASCEALEEVSMVKCPLTSLQALEDHSRLRTFSLCWSDVPDLHALRTCPNLKDVRLQWCDSLTSLDGIENHTKLQQLRIIGCRLTSIIPLASCEALEEVSIENCRALTSLQGLEDHSRLRTFSLCWSDVPDLHALRTCPNLKDVHLQRCDSLTSLEGIENHTKLKAFRVDDGRLTSITLLSSCEALEKVSIVRCPLTSLEGLEHHSRLLDLTVSACNIPNLLVLRTCPNLESLRVQQCFCLASLWGIGNHMKLKNIDRWWLRLHQYRATCLLRSAGGGIH
;
A
#
# COMPACT_ATOMS: atom_id res chain seq x y z
N MET A 1 -5.73 49.65 6.28
CA MET A 1 -5.87 48.29 6.86
C MET A 1 -5.44 47.33 5.75
N PHE A 2 -4.30 46.66 5.88
CA PHE A 2 -3.70 45.89 4.79
C PHE A 2 -4.49 44.59 4.60
N ASP A 3 -5.15 44.40 3.45
CA ASP A 3 -5.86 43.15 3.13
C ASP A 3 -4.85 42.07 2.75
N PRO A 4 -4.69 41.02 3.56
CA PRO A 4 -3.69 40.01 3.31
C PRO A 4 -4.05 39.03 2.19
N TYR A 5 -5.30 38.99 1.73
CA TYR A 5 -5.69 38.15 0.57
C TYR A 5 -5.16 38.73 -0.74
N ALA A 6 -4.98 40.05 -0.80
CA ALA A 6 -4.32 40.72 -1.93
C ALA A 6 -2.85 40.27 -2.10
N LEU A 7 -2.19 39.74 -1.06
CA LEU A 7 -0.78 39.34 -1.11
C LEU A 7 -0.52 38.07 -1.93
N VAL A 8 -1.51 37.17 -2.05
CA VAL A 8 -1.37 35.98 -2.92
C VAL A 8 -1.24 36.43 -4.38
N LEU A 9 -1.97 37.49 -4.75
CA LEU A 9 -1.97 38.05 -6.11
C LEU A 9 -0.66 38.77 -6.45
N TYR A 10 0.09 39.28 -5.46
CA TYR A 10 1.42 39.88 -5.69
C TYR A 10 2.56 38.84 -5.75
N GLY A 11 2.30 37.58 -5.40
CA GLY A 11 3.28 36.49 -5.50
C GLY A 11 3.79 36.29 -6.93
N ASP A 12 2.89 36.43 -7.90
CA ASP A 12 3.20 36.32 -9.33
C ASP A 12 4.02 37.51 -9.85
N TYR A 13 3.81 38.71 -9.28
CA TYR A 13 4.52 39.94 -9.67
C TYR A 13 6.01 39.93 -9.27
N LEU A 14 6.35 39.22 -8.18
CA LEU A 14 7.72 39.18 -7.64
C LEU A 14 8.58 38.07 -8.25
N GLY A 15 8.08 37.34 -9.26
CA GLY A 15 8.83 36.29 -9.97
C GLY A 15 9.27 35.14 -9.06
N GLY A 16 8.69 35.05 -7.86
CA GLY A 16 9.01 34.08 -6.84
C GLY A 16 8.90 34.67 -5.44
N GLY A 17 8.14 33.97 -4.59
CA GLY A 17 8.02 34.06 -3.13
C GLY A 17 8.12 35.42 -2.43
N ALA A 18 7.12 35.75 -1.60
CA ALA A 18 7.06 36.98 -0.82
C ALA A 18 8.39 37.31 -0.07
N PRO A 19 8.89 38.56 -0.14
CA PRO A 19 10.11 38.99 0.53
C PRO A 19 10.05 38.79 2.05
N LEU A 20 11.15 38.35 2.66
CA LEU A 20 11.26 38.10 4.10
C LEU A 20 10.85 39.28 4.98
N ALA A 21 11.01 40.50 4.47
CA ALA A 21 10.58 41.73 5.12
C ALA A 21 9.07 41.76 5.43
N PHE A 22 8.23 41.09 4.62
CA PHE A 22 6.77 41.04 4.85
C PHE A 22 6.37 40.19 6.07
N GLY A 23 7.08 39.09 6.31
CA GLY A 23 6.85 38.26 7.50
C GLY A 23 7.30 38.89 8.82
N ALA A 24 8.06 39.99 8.75
CA ALA A 24 8.48 40.76 9.91
C ALA A 24 7.41 41.75 10.41
N VAL A 25 6.38 42.03 9.61
CA VAL A 25 5.37 43.07 9.89
C VAL A 25 4.45 42.72 11.06
N ASN A 26 3.88 41.51 11.08
CA ASN A 26 3.07 41.01 12.20
C ASN A 26 2.89 39.47 12.14
N ALA A 27 2.31 38.88 13.18
CA ALA A 27 2.11 37.42 13.28
C ALA A 27 1.20 36.83 12.19
N TYR A 28 0.27 37.61 11.64
CA TYR A 28 -0.63 37.17 10.58
C TYR A 28 0.09 37.13 9.22
N ALA A 29 0.77 38.22 8.85
CA ALA A 29 1.61 38.28 7.65
C ALA A 29 2.68 37.17 7.65
N ARG A 30 3.22 36.85 8.82
CA ARG A 30 4.13 35.71 9.03
C ARG A 30 3.54 34.38 8.58
N ARG A 31 2.33 34.04 9.07
CA ARG A 31 1.62 32.80 8.69
C ARG A 31 1.28 32.76 7.20
N VAL A 32 0.93 33.89 6.61
CA VAL A 32 0.65 33.97 5.16
C VAL A 32 1.93 33.68 4.37
N THR A 33 3.06 34.31 4.75
CA THR A 33 4.37 34.13 4.10
C THR A 33 4.86 32.68 4.18
N GLU A 34 4.65 32.00 5.31
CA GLU A 34 4.96 30.57 5.47
C GLU A 34 4.11 29.65 4.57
N ARG A 35 2.90 30.07 4.22
CA ARG A 35 1.94 29.28 3.43
C ARG A 35 2.05 29.52 1.92
N THR A 36 2.45 30.70 1.49
CA THR A 36 2.31 31.11 0.07
C THR A 36 3.56 30.89 -0.79
N ALA A 37 4.72 30.51 -0.22
CA ALA A 37 5.94 30.50 -1.01
C ALA A 37 7.03 29.46 -0.67
N GLY A 38 6.90 28.69 0.41
CA GLY A 38 7.81 27.56 0.71
C GLY A 38 9.32 27.87 0.76
N ARG A 39 9.74 29.14 0.79
CA ARG A 39 11.15 29.56 0.68
C ARG A 39 11.97 29.36 1.97
N LEU A 40 11.31 29.31 3.14
CA LEU A 40 11.96 29.05 4.42
C LEU A 40 11.53 27.72 5.02
N CYS A 41 10.25 27.54 5.32
CA CYS A 41 9.69 26.27 5.79
C CYS A 41 8.29 26.06 5.23
N SER A 42 7.86 24.81 5.20
CA SER A 42 6.50 24.40 4.88
C SER A 42 5.71 24.21 6.17
N VAL A 43 4.40 24.48 6.16
CA VAL A 43 3.51 24.22 7.30
C VAL A 43 2.50 23.16 6.92
N SER A 44 2.60 21.98 7.54
CA SER A 44 1.76 20.82 7.25
C SER A 44 1.09 20.30 8.52
N ARG A 45 -0.13 19.76 8.37
CA ARG A 45 -0.75 18.88 9.36
C ARG A 45 -0.18 17.49 9.13
N GLU A 46 0.39 16.90 10.18
CA GLU A 46 0.98 15.56 10.11
C GLU A 46 -0.04 14.47 10.47
N GLU A 47 0.33 13.20 10.32
CA GLU A 47 -0.53 12.04 10.60
C GLU A 47 -1.03 11.99 12.05
N ASP A 48 -0.26 12.54 13.00
CA ASP A 48 -0.65 12.69 14.40
C ASP A 48 -1.58 13.90 14.66
N GLY A 49 -2.03 14.59 13.60
CA GLY A 49 -2.90 15.74 13.68
C GLY A 49 -2.22 17.04 14.12
N VAL A 50 -0.93 17.01 14.45
CA VAL A 50 -0.17 18.17 14.92
C VAL A 50 0.31 18.99 13.73
N MET A 51 0.08 20.29 13.79
CA MET A 51 0.64 21.24 12.81
C MET A 51 2.11 21.47 13.11
N ARG A 52 2.99 21.19 12.14
CA ARG A 52 4.44 21.41 12.25
C ARG A 52 4.97 22.32 11.15
N ARG A 53 6.03 23.06 11.49
CA ARG A 53 6.86 23.78 10.52
C ARG A 53 7.98 22.86 10.08
N THR A 54 8.07 22.53 8.79
CA THR A 54 9.06 21.61 8.24
C THR A 54 10.07 22.34 7.36
N LEU A 55 11.34 22.27 7.74
CA LEU A 55 12.47 22.64 6.90
C LEU A 55 12.94 21.43 6.10
N ARG A 56 13.15 21.58 4.79
CA ARG A 56 13.88 20.60 3.96
C ARG A 56 15.18 21.22 3.47
N GLY A 57 16.29 20.81 4.07
CA GLY A 57 17.63 21.31 3.71
C GLY A 57 18.10 20.71 2.38
N SER A 58 17.90 21.44 1.27
CA SER A 58 18.50 21.08 -0.04
C SER A 58 19.20 22.24 -0.76
N LYS A 59 18.97 23.49 -0.36
CA LYS A 59 19.59 24.68 -0.98
C LYS A 59 20.12 25.62 0.11
N ASP A 60 21.42 25.90 0.02
CA ASP A 60 22.24 26.82 0.82
C ASP A 60 21.87 27.05 2.31
N PRO A 61 22.45 26.28 3.24
CA PRO A 61 22.01 26.28 4.63
C PRO A 61 22.40 27.52 5.42
N ASP A 62 23.50 28.22 5.14
CA ASP A 62 23.97 29.24 6.09
C ASP A 62 23.03 30.45 6.16
N GLU A 63 22.64 30.98 5.01
CA GLU A 63 21.71 32.11 4.94
C GLU A 63 20.29 31.69 5.35
N VAL A 64 19.86 30.49 4.96
CA VAL A 64 18.52 29.96 5.29
C VAL A 64 18.42 29.67 6.79
N LEU A 65 19.39 28.97 7.39
CA LEU A 65 19.37 28.62 8.82
C LEU A 65 19.47 29.87 9.70
N GLN A 66 20.30 30.86 9.36
CA GLN A 66 20.35 32.13 10.09
C GLN A 66 19.02 32.89 10.02
N ARG A 67 18.44 33.00 8.82
CA ARG A 67 17.10 33.61 8.65
C ARG A 67 16.05 32.84 9.44
N MET A 68 16.11 31.51 9.44
CA MET A 68 15.16 30.68 10.16
C MET A 68 15.28 30.77 11.67
N ALA A 69 16.49 30.90 12.23
CA ALA A 69 16.67 31.10 13.66
C ALA A 69 15.85 32.29 14.15
N TRP A 70 15.93 33.43 13.45
CA TRP A 70 15.11 34.61 13.76
C TRP A 70 13.59 34.34 13.71
N TRP A 71 13.15 33.51 12.75
CA TRP A 71 11.74 33.19 12.56
C TRP A 71 11.19 32.21 13.61
N VAL A 72 11.97 31.23 14.03
CA VAL A 72 11.53 30.17 14.94
C VAL A 72 11.29 30.69 16.36
N VAL A 73 12.16 31.57 16.89
CA VAL A 73 12.02 32.14 18.26
C VAL A 73 10.68 32.87 18.46
N ARG A 74 10.14 33.50 17.42
CA ARG A 74 8.96 34.36 17.55
C ARG A 74 7.63 33.60 17.51
N LEU A 75 7.66 32.27 17.40
CA LEU A 75 6.51 31.36 17.49
C LEU A 75 6.94 30.05 18.19
N PRO A 76 7.30 30.10 19.48
CA PRO A 76 7.88 28.94 20.19
C PRO A 76 6.84 27.83 20.44
N ALA A 77 5.54 28.17 20.46
CA ALA A 77 4.46 27.24 20.72
C ALA A 77 4.21 26.20 19.60
N MET A 78 4.77 26.40 18.40
CA MET A 78 4.56 25.50 17.27
C MET A 78 5.78 24.59 17.07
N PRO A 79 5.63 23.25 17.18
CA PRO A 79 6.72 22.32 17.00
C PRO A 79 7.37 22.44 15.62
N PHE A 80 8.68 22.29 15.60
CA PHE A 80 9.53 22.44 14.43
C PHE A 80 10.07 21.08 13.99
N ARG A 81 10.04 20.82 12.68
CA ARG A 81 10.61 19.62 12.06
C ARG A 81 11.76 20.01 11.16
N LEU A 82 12.90 19.38 11.36
CA LEU A 82 14.08 19.55 10.52
C LEU A 82 14.31 18.27 9.72
N ARG A 83 14.19 18.35 8.39
CA ARG A 83 14.63 17.31 7.45
C ARG A 83 15.86 17.79 6.71
N ALA A 84 16.96 17.07 6.82
CA ALA A 84 18.16 17.40 6.07
C ALA A 84 18.77 16.16 5.44
N THR A 85 19.15 16.28 4.17
CA THR A 85 20.00 15.30 3.51
C THR A 85 21.44 15.80 3.57
N VAL A 86 22.30 15.02 4.16
CA VAL A 86 23.71 15.34 4.39
C VAL A 86 24.53 14.53 3.40
N THR A 87 24.95 15.20 2.34
CA THR A 87 25.91 14.69 1.35
C THR A 87 27.17 15.56 1.41
N ARG A 88 28.27 14.97 1.90
CA ARG A 88 29.62 15.59 2.05
C ARG A 88 29.73 16.78 3.02
N LEU A 89 30.96 16.97 3.52
CA LEU A 89 31.39 17.77 4.69
C LEU A 89 31.00 19.26 4.76
N ALA A 90 30.71 19.93 3.63
CA ALA A 90 30.71 21.41 3.59
C ALA A 90 29.63 22.09 4.45
N LYS A 91 28.61 21.35 4.90
CA LYS A 91 27.39 21.91 5.51
C LYS A 91 27.10 21.42 6.94
N ARG A 92 27.99 20.59 7.49
CA ARG A 92 27.84 19.96 8.82
C ARG A 92 27.77 20.98 9.96
N LYS A 93 28.79 21.85 10.07
CA LYS A 93 28.96 22.76 11.22
C LYS A 93 27.79 23.72 11.40
N ALA A 94 27.24 24.23 10.29
CA ALA A 94 26.09 25.13 10.33
C ALA A 94 24.82 24.42 10.82
N LEU A 95 24.60 23.19 10.37
CA LEU A 95 23.48 22.36 10.79
C LEU A 95 23.60 21.96 12.27
N GLU A 96 24.79 21.55 12.72
CA GLU A 96 25.08 21.28 14.13
C GLU A 96 24.84 22.52 15.00
N ALA A 97 25.36 23.68 14.59
CA ALA A 97 25.16 24.93 15.29
C ALA A 97 23.67 25.33 15.36
N PHE A 98 22.92 25.11 14.29
CA PHE A 98 21.49 25.42 14.25
C PHE A 98 20.66 24.49 15.15
N VAL A 99 20.91 23.18 15.11
CA VAL A 99 20.26 22.21 16.01
C VAL A 99 20.57 22.54 17.47
N ALA A 100 21.85 22.77 17.79
CA ALA A 100 22.26 23.17 19.14
C ALA A 100 21.58 24.48 19.57
N TRP A 101 21.44 25.45 18.66
CA TRP A 101 20.76 26.70 18.93
C TRP A 101 19.25 26.50 19.19
N LEU A 102 18.55 25.66 18.41
CA LEU A 102 17.14 25.34 18.62
C LEU A 102 16.89 24.72 19.99
N VAL A 103 17.74 23.75 20.36
CA VAL A 103 17.68 23.06 21.65
C VAL A 103 17.90 24.04 22.80
N ARG A 104 18.93 24.90 22.70
CA ARG A 104 19.21 25.94 23.73
C ARG A 104 18.06 26.92 23.94
N HIS A 105 17.24 27.16 22.92
CA HIS A 105 16.09 28.08 23.00
C HIS A 105 14.77 27.37 23.34
N GLY A 106 14.81 26.07 23.69
CA GLY A 106 13.63 25.31 24.11
C GLY A 106 12.59 25.13 23.00
N VAL A 107 13.01 25.16 21.73
CA VAL A 107 12.10 24.92 20.61
C VAL A 107 11.83 23.41 20.51
N PRO A 108 10.56 22.96 20.56
CA PRO A 108 10.24 21.56 20.35
C PRO A 108 10.66 21.14 18.94
N LEU A 109 11.66 20.26 18.86
CA LEU A 109 12.30 19.83 17.61
C LEU A 109 11.99 18.35 17.36
N VAL A 110 11.57 18.03 16.14
CA VAL A 110 11.63 16.68 15.58
C VAL A 110 12.65 16.69 14.45
N SER A 111 13.74 15.96 14.58
CA SER A 111 14.80 16.00 13.58
C SER A 111 15.00 14.66 12.88
N GLU A 112 15.06 14.75 11.55
CA GLU A 112 15.17 13.62 10.64
C GLU A 112 16.35 13.88 9.69
N PHE A 113 17.39 13.06 9.78
CA PHE A 113 18.59 13.23 8.96
C PHE A 113 18.76 12.03 8.03
N THR A 114 19.02 12.34 6.75
CA THR A 114 19.41 11.34 5.75
C THR A 114 20.87 11.51 5.40
N PHE A 115 21.66 10.46 5.59
CA PHE A 115 23.07 10.42 5.25
C PHE A 115 23.26 9.53 4.03
N CYS A 116 23.98 10.03 3.02
CA CYS A 116 24.28 9.27 1.80
C CYS A 116 25.77 9.35 1.46
N ASP A 117 26.32 8.28 0.89
CA ASP A 117 27.69 8.23 0.34
C ASP A 117 28.77 8.65 1.35
N LEU A 118 28.64 8.21 2.61
CA LEU A 118 29.58 8.52 3.69
C LEU A 118 30.52 7.35 3.98
N ALA A 119 31.74 7.69 4.43
CA ALA A 119 32.71 6.71 4.95
C ALA A 119 32.53 6.41 6.45
N SER A 120 31.99 7.36 7.23
CA SER A 120 31.69 7.16 8.67
C SER A 120 30.60 8.13 9.15
N LEU A 121 29.89 7.77 10.23
CA LEU A 121 28.96 8.62 10.96
C LEU A 121 29.58 9.30 12.19
N ASP A 122 30.81 8.98 12.57
CA ASP A 122 31.43 9.53 13.78
C ASP A 122 31.60 11.06 13.69
N GLU A 123 31.86 11.53 12.47
CA GLU A 123 31.83 12.94 12.11
C GLU A 123 30.42 13.57 12.19
N TYR A 124 29.39 12.90 12.68
CA TYR A 124 28.05 13.49 12.82
C TYR A 124 27.47 13.24 14.22
N ALA A 125 28.27 12.76 15.17
CA ALA A 125 27.85 12.50 16.56
C ALA A 125 27.09 13.69 17.18
N GLY A 126 27.54 14.93 16.91
CA GLY A 126 26.87 16.15 17.38
C GLY A 126 25.44 16.31 16.88
N LEU A 127 25.17 15.95 15.63
CA LEU A 127 23.79 15.91 15.09
C LEU A 127 23.02 14.74 15.70
N LEU A 128 23.63 13.55 15.72
CA LEU A 128 23.00 12.29 16.13
C LEU A 128 22.41 12.34 17.55
N THR A 129 23.07 13.03 18.48
CA THR A 129 22.61 13.16 19.88
C THR A 129 21.20 13.74 20.05
N HIS A 130 20.72 14.52 19.09
CA HIS A 130 19.40 15.17 19.15
C HIS A 130 18.42 14.65 18.08
N CYS A 131 18.79 13.58 17.38
CA CYS A 131 18.00 13.00 16.30
C CYS A 131 16.80 12.21 16.82
N ASP A 132 15.65 12.41 16.19
CA ASP A 132 14.47 11.54 16.35
C ASP A 132 14.45 10.44 15.28
N ALA A 133 14.90 10.74 14.07
CA ALA A 133 15.01 9.76 12.99
C ALA A 133 16.33 9.89 12.22
N VAL A 134 16.93 8.75 11.91
CA VAL A 134 18.15 8.67 11.09
C VAL A 134 17.91 7.71 9.95
N THR A 135 18.23 8.14 8.74
CA THR A 135 18.28 7.31 7.55
C THR A 135 19.69 7.32 7.00
N VAL A 136 20.29 6.15 6.79
CA VAL A 136 21.58 5.99 6.12
C VAL A 136 21.34 5.21 4.84
N LYS A 137 21.85 5.71 3.73
CA LYS A 137 21.75 5.06 2.42
C LYS A 137 23.11 5.01 1.75
N ASP A 138 23.38 3.94 1.03
CA ASP A 138 24.51 3.88 0.09
C ASP A 138 25.87 4.12 0.78
N CYS A 139 26.06 3.45 1.92
CA CYS A 139 27.27 3.56 2.75
C CYS A 139 27.88 2.15 2.99
N PRO A 140 28.39 1.47 1.95
CA PRO A 140 28.82 0.07 2.03
C PRO A 140 30.12 -0.14 2.82
N GLU A 141 31.01 0.85 2.87
CA GLU A 141 32.30 0.76 3.58
C GLU A 141 32.25 1.29 5.01
N ALA A 142 31.12 1.90 5.38
CA ALA A 142 31.03 2.66 6.62
C ALA A 142 30.71 1.74 7.81
N ASN A 143 31.68 1.57 8.71
CA ASN A 143 31.45 0.98 10.02
C ASN A 143 30.81 2.04 10.94
N MET A 144 29.48 2.15 10.90
CA MET A 144 28.72 3.28 11.47
C MET A 144 28.06 2.98 12.81
N MET A 145 28.16 1.75 13.30
CA MET A 145 27.28 1.28 14.38
C MET A 145 27.63 1.86 15.74
N THR A 146 28.91 2.20 15.98
CA THR A 146 29.37 2.90 17.18
C THR A 146 28.68 4.25 17.36
N SER A 147 28.40 4.97 16.26
CA SER A 147 27.78 6.29 16.30
C SER A 147 26.31 6.26 16.75
N PHE A 148 25.67 5.09 16.77
CA PHE A 148 24.31 4.91 17.27
C PHE A 148 24.24 4.61 18.78
N THR A 149 25.38 4.48 19.47
CA THR A 149 25.37 4.17 20.91
C THR A 149 24.84 5.33 21.75
N GLY A 150 23.88 5.04 22.65
CA GLY A 150 23.38 5.96 23.66
C GLY A 150 22.46 7.08 23.14
N LEU A 151 21.91 6.97 21.93
CA LEU A 151 21.04 7.99 21.34
C LEU A 151 19.62 7.93 21.95
N SER A 152 19.47 8.57 23.11
CA SER A 152 18.23 8.51 23.94
C SER A 152 16.97 9.11 23.29
N SER A 153 17.12 10.01 22.32
CA SER A 153 15.99 10.63 21.59
C SER A 153 15.58 9.88 20.32
N LEU A 154 16.38 8.91 19.88
CA LEU A 154 16.20 8.25 18.59
C LEU A 154 15.00 7.31 18.62
N ARG A 155 14.04 7.55 17.71
CA ARG A 155 12.79 6.79 17.56
C ARG A 155 12.74 5.95 16.30
N CYS A 156 13.40 6.39 15.23
CA CYS A 156 13.39 5.70 13.95
C CYS A 156 14.79 5.57 13.36
N VAL A 157 15.16 4.37 12.95
CA VAL A 157 16.40 4.10 12.22
C VAL A 157 16.08 3.39 10.92
N SER A 158 16.67 3.87 9.82
CA SER A 158 16.56 3.26 8.51
C SER A 158 17.93 3.10 7.88
N LEU A 159 18.35 1.87 7.59
CA LEU A 159 19.66 1.56 7.02
C LEU A 159 19.45 0.88 5.66
N TYR A 160 19.98 1.43 4.58
CA TYR A 160 19.83 0.87 3.24
C TYR A 160 21.17 0.79 2.51
N ARG A 161 21.52 -0.38 1.98
CA ARG A 161 22.79 -0.57 1.25
C ARG A 161 23.99 -0.10 2.09
N CYS A 162 24.03 -0.55 3.35
CA CYS A 162 25.08 -0.21 4.31
C CYS A 162 25.93 -1.44 4.65
N GLY A 163 27.21 -1.23 4.98
CA GLY A 163 28.16 -2.27 5.40
C GLY A 163 27.96 -2.79 6.83
N VAL A 164 26.72 -2.80 7.32
CA VAL A 164 26.41 -3.12 8.72
C VAL A 164 26.43 -4.63 8.92
N THR A 165 27.27 -5.09 9.86
CA THR A 165 27.42 -6.52 10.21
C THR A 165 26.73 -6.88 11.53
N ASN A 166 26.52 -5.90 12.42
CA ASN A 166 25.91 -6.07 13.74
C ASN A 166 25.08 -4.82 14.07
N ILE A 167 23.88 -5.00 14.61
CA ILE A 167 22.99 -3.89 15.01
C ILE A 167 22.91 -3.65 16.52
N GLY A 168 23.68 -4.38 17.32
CA GLY A 168 23.58 -4.34 18.77
C GLY A 168 23.71 -2.96 19.45
N PRO A 169 24.50 -2.00 18.92
CA PRO A 169 24.48 -0.62 19.39
C PRO A 169 23.09 0.04 19.42
N LEU A 170 22.17 -0.35 18.51
CA LEU A 170 20.79 0.16 18.51
C LEU A 170 20.07 -0.20 19.82
N GLY A 171 20.43 -1.30 20.47
CA GLY A 171 19.87 -1.73 21.76
C GLY A 171 20.02 -0.72 22.88
N THR A 172 20.94 0.23 22.75
CA THR A 172 21.13 1.32 23.73
C THR A 172 20.16 2.49 23.53
N CYS A 173 19.46 2.55 22.39
CA CYS A 173 18.47 3.57 22.06
C CYS A 173 17.10 3.20 22.65
N ALA A 174 16.91 3.39 23.96
CA ALA A 174 15.70 2.95 24.67
C ALA A 174 14.37 3.57 24.17
N ALA A 175 14.43 4.66 23.40
CA ALA A 175 13.27 5.30 22.79
C ALA A 175 12.93 4.78 21.38
N LEU A 176 13.68 3.81 20.84
CA LEU A 176 13.53 3.36 19.47
C LEU A 176 12.19 2.63 19.28
N GLU A 177 11.40 3.09 18.32
CA GLU A 177 10.07 2.59 17.99
C GLU A 177 10.02 1.92 16.62
N SER A 178 10.91 2.31 15.69
CA SER A 178 10.94 1.78 14.33
C SER A 178 12.36 1.48 13.87
N VAL A 179 12.56 0.28 13.32
CA VAL A 179 13.81 -0.12 12.67
C VAL A 179 13.50 -0.65 11.28
N THR A 180 14.16 -0.08 10.28
CA THR A 180 14.10 -0.55 8.90
C THR A 180 15.50 -0.82 8.38
N ILE A 181 15.74 -2.01 7.85
CA ILE A 181 17.04 -2.41 7.31
C ILE A 181 16.82 -3.04 5.93
N GLY A 182 17.45 -2.50 4.91
CA GLY A 182 17.31 -2.98 3.53
C GLY A 182 18.66 -3.19 2.87
N ASP A 183 18.83 -4.30 2.17
CA ASP A 183 19.99 -4.54 1.30
C ASP A 183 21.34 -4.39 2.04
N CYS A 184 21.36 -4.77 3.32
CA CYS A 184 22.57 -4.83 4.15
C CYS A 184 23.04 -6.29 4.17
N THR A 185 23.72 -6.71 3.10
CA THR A 185 23.98 -8.13 2.80
C THR A 185 24.88 -8.84 3.80
N GLU A 186 25.64 -8.08 4.60
CA GLU A 186 26.55 -8.62 5.62
C GLU A 186 25.89 -8.75 7.00
N LEU A 187 24.67 -8.25 7.19
CA LEU A 187 23.91 -8.42 8.43
C LEU A 187 23.30 -9.82 8.48
N ARG A 188 23.71 -10.59 9.50
CA ARG A 188 23.29 -12.01 9.68
C ARG A 188 22.48 -12.26 10.95
N SER A 189 22.51 -11.34 11.90
CA SER A 189 21.86 -11.48 13.21
C SER A 189 21.15 -10.20 13.61
N LEU A 190 20.13 -10.36 14.44
CA LEU A 190 19.40 -9.27 15.10
C LEU A 190 19.85 -9.03 16.53
N GLU A 191 20.90 -9.69 16.99
CA GLU A 191 21.40 -9.54 18.36
C GLU A 191 21.59 -8.07 18.77
N GLY A 192 21.16 -7.80 19.98
CA GLY A 192 21.16 -6.50 20.65
C GLY A 192 19.87 -5.68 20.46
N ILE A 193 18.87 -6.14 19.70
CA ILE A 193 17.54 -5.50 19.73
C ILE A 193 16.64 -5.97 20.88
N GLU A 194 17.04 -6.99 21.65
CA GLU A 194 16.24 -7.58 22.75
C GLU A 194 15.87 -6.56 23.83
N SER A 195 16.70 -5.52 24.00
CA SER A 195 16.49 -4.44 24.96
C SER A 195 15.46 -3.40 24.49
N LEU A 196 15.02 -3.43 23.24
CA LEU A 196 14.15 -2.41 22.64
C LEU A 196 12.68 -2.62 22.98
N LYS A 197 12.32 -2.41 24.26
CA LYS A 197 10.96 -2.58 24.79
C LYS A 197 9.89 -1.65 24.19
N ARG A 198 10.29 -0.65 23.40
CA ARG A 198 9.37 0.28 22.70
C ARG A 198 9.30 0.04 21.19
N LEU A 199 10.03 -0.94 20.66
CA LEU A 199 10.03 -1.26 19.24
C LEU A 199 8.63 -1.72 18.81
N LYS A 200 8.01 -0.96 17.92
CA LYS A 200 6.68 -1.24 17.36
C LYS A 200 6.78 -1.81 15.96
N THR A 201 7.70 -1.31 15.15
CA THR A 201 7.80 -1.66 13.73
C THR A 201 9.20 -2.16 13.39
N LEU A 202 9.28 -3.34 12.80
CA LEU A 202 10.52 -3.91 12.29
C LEU A 202 10.34 -4.35 10.84
N HIS A 203 11.09 -3.71 9.94
CA HIS A 203 11.09 -4.05 8.52
C HIS A 203 12.50 -4.44 8.10
N ILE A 204 12.67 -5.64 7.57
CA ILE A 204 13.94 -6.12 7.07
C ILE A 204 13.79 -6.64 5.67
N GLN A 205 14.67 -6.23 4.77
CA GLN A 205 14.68 -6.65 3.40
C GLN A 205 16.10 -6.99 2.93
N LEU A 206 16.25 -8.05 2.14
CA LEU A 206 17.51 -8.39 1.45
C LEU A 206 18.71 -8.48 2.41
N CYS A 207 18.51 -9.13 3.56
CA CYS A 207 19.56 -9.38 4.56
C CYS A 207 19.76 -10.89 4.72
N ARG A 208 20.91 -11.32 5.25
CA ARG A 208 21.21 -12.75 5.46
C ARG A 208 20.82 -13.24 6.85
N ILE A 209 19.74 -12.71 7.39
CA ILE A 209 19.21 -13.05 8.72
C ILE A 209 18.41 -14.33 8.62
N ASN A 210 18.81 -15.33 9.40
CA ASN A 210 18.16 -16.65 9.46
C ASN A 210 17.39 -16.90 10.76
N SER A 211 17.61 -16.08 11.78
CA SER A 211 16.97 -16.18 13.09
C SER A 211 16.45 -14.83 13.55
N ILE A 212 15.25 -14.84 14.11
CA ILE A 212 14.60 -13.69 14.76
C ILE A 212 14.46 -13.87 16.27
N ALA A 213 15.19 -14.80 16.88
CA ALA A 213 15.15 -15.05 18.34
C ALA A 213 15.20 -13.76 19.21
N PRO A 214 15.97 -12.71 18.86
CA PRO A 214 15.97 -11.46 19.60
C PRO A 214 14.61 -10.75 19.74
N LEU A 215 13.67 -11.00 18.81
CA LEU A 215 12.34 -10.39 18.85
C LEU A 215 11.48 -10.88 20.00
N ALA A 216 11.78 -12.04 20.59
CA ALA A 216 11.02 -12.60 21.71
C ALA A 216 10.86 -11.63 22.89
N SER A 217 11.81 -10.70 23.07
CA SER A 217 11.79 -9.69 24.14
C SER A 217 11.11 -8.37 23.76
N CYS A 218 10.72 -8.17 22.50
CA CYS A 218 10.18 -6.93 21.96
C CYS A 218 8.65 -6.85 22.10
N GLU A 219 8.17 -6.76 23.34
CA GLU A 219 6.74 -6.83 23.72
C GLU A 219 5.83 -5.76 23.07
N ALA A 220 6.42 -4.67 22.56
CA ALA A 220 5.69 -3.58 21.94
C ALA A 220 5.45 -3.76 20.43
N LEU A 221 5.94 -4.84 19.81
CA LEU A 221 5.84 -5.04 18.36
C LEU A 221 4.38 -5.08 17.89
N GLU A 222 4.08 -4.20 16.93
CA GLU A 222 2.80 -4.09 16.24
C GLU A 222 2.91 -4.54 14.77
N GLU A 223 4.09 -4.41 14.16
CA GLU A 223 4.33 -4.75 12.76
C GLU A 223 5.71 -5.37 12.54
N VAL A 224 5.72 -6.54 11.89
CA VAL A 224 6.94 -7.23 11.46
C VAL A 224 6.82 -7.53 9.97
N SER A 225 7.78 -7.04 9.18
CA SER A 225 7.90 -7.36 7.75
C SER A 225 9.30 -7.87 7.43
N MET A 226 9.39 -9.05 6.85
CA MET A 226 10.64 -9.71 6.47
C MET A 226 10.59 -10.08 4.99
N VAL A 227 11.52 -9.57 4.19
CA VAL A 227 11.57 -9.78 2.73
C VAL A 227 12.94 -10.31 2.33
N LYS A 228 12.99 -11.44 1.63
CA LYS A 228 14.24 -12.08 1.17
C LYS A 228 15.24 -12.24 2.33
N CYS A 229 14.75 -12.77 3.44
CA CYS A 229 15.55 -13.20 4.58
C CYS A 229 15.39 -14.72 4.70
N PRO A 230 16.50 -15.50 4.78
CA PRO A 230 16.47 -16.96 4.83
C PRO A 230 16.03 -17.47 6.22
N LEU A 231 14.87 -17.04 6.69
CA LEU A 231 14.28 -17.47 7.96
C LEU A 231 13.82 -18.90 7.89
N THR A 232 14.09 -19.65 8.96
CA THR A 232 13.67 -21.04 9.11
C THR A 232 12.60 -21.25 10.19
N SER A 233 12.39 -20.27 11.06
CA SER A 233 11.42 -20.34 12.16
C SER A 233 10.86 -18.97 12.52
N LEU A 234 9.60 -18.96 12.97
CA LEU A 234 8.90 -17.79 13.50
C LEU A 234 8.73 -17.83 15.02
N GLN A 235 9.29 -18.81 15.73
CA GLN A 235 9.05 -19.07 17.17
C GLN A 235 9.22 -17.82 18.05
N ALA A 236 10.13 -16.91 17.69
CA ALA A 236 10.34 -15.67 18.43
C ALA A 236 9.14 -14.72 18.42
N LEU A 237 8.13 -14.95 17.58
CA LEU A 237 6.89 -14.17 17.52
C LEU A 237 5.77 -14.74 18.40
N GLU A 238 6.01 -15.86 19.10
CA GLU A 238 5.07 -16.39 20.10
C GLU A 238 4.73 -15.32 21.15
N ASP A 239 3.49 -15.35 21.64
CA ASP A 239 2.92 -14.46 22.65
C ASP A 239 3.02 -12.93 22.37
N HIS A 240 3.24 -12.51 21.12
CA HIS A 240 3.27 -11.10 20.75
C HIS A 240 1.87 -10.48 20.72
N SER A 241 1.37 -10.15 21.91
CA SER A 241 0.01 -9.67 22.13
C SER A 241 -0.35 -8.38 21.38
N ARG A 242 0.62 -7.59 20.92
CA ARG A 242 0.38 -6.33 20.20
C ARG A 242 0.52 -6.44 18.69
N LEU A 243 0.99 -7.58 18.16
CA LEU A 243 1.24 -7.76 16.74
C LEU A 243 -0.08 -7.67 15.96
N ARG A 244 -0.12 -6.76 14.98
CA ARG A 244 -1.29 -6.47 14.13
C ARG A 244 -1.01 -6.80 12.67
N THR A 245 0.21 -6.54 12.22
CA THR A 245 0.61 -6.71 10.82
C THR A 245 1.80 -7.65 10.76
N PHE A 246 1.66 -8.74 10.01
CA PHE A 246 2.74 -9.67 9.74
C PHE A 246 2.91 -9.84 8.23
N SER A 247 4.14 -9.64 7.75
CA SER A 247 4.47 -9.76 6.34
C SER A 247 5.74 -10.59 6.15
N LEU A 248 5.64 -11.65 5.36
CA LEU A 248 6.76 -12.51 5.01
C LEU A 248 6.82 -12.66 3.48
N CYS A 249 7.99 -12.42 2.90
CA CYS A 249 8.19 -12.48 1.46
C CYS A 249 9.52 -13.16 1.15
N TRP A 250 9.56 -14.18 0.28
CA TRP A 250 10.78 -14.93 -0.04
C TRP A 250 11.49 -15.49 1.20
N SER A 251 10.80 -16.37 1.94
CA SER A 251 11.34 -17.07 3.10
C SER A 251 10.95 -18.55 3.11
N ASP A 252 11.75 -19.38 3.78
CA ASP A 252 11.61 -20.84 3.77
C ASP A 252 10.94 -21.37 5.04
N VAL A 253 10.14 -20.54 5.71
CA VAL A 253 9.42 -20.91 6.92
C VAL A 253 8.37 -22.01 6.59
N PRO A 254 8.37 -23.14 7.30
CA PRO A 254 7.50 -24.28 6.99
C PRO A 254 6.06 -24.11 7.51
N ASP A 255 5.86 -23.38 8.60
CA ASP A 255 4.56 -23.23 9.28
C ASP A 255 4.41 -21.85 9.96
N LEU A 256 3.18 -21.53 10.38
CA LEU A 256 2.84 -20.27 11.05
C LEU A 256 2.47 -20.48 12.52
N HIS A 257 2.83 -21.62 13.13
CA HIS A 257 2.33 -21.99 14.47
C HIS A 257 2.64 -20.95 15.55
N ALA A 258 3.79 -20.28 15.44
CA ALA A 258 4.18 -19.20 16.34
C ALA A 258 3.19 -18.02 16.36
N LEU A 259 2.43 -17.81 15.28
CA LEU A 259 1.44 -16.74 15.20
C LEU A 259 0.14 -17.10 15.93
N ARG A 260 -0.10 -18.37 16.27
CA ARG A 260 -1.33 -18.83 16.95
C ARG A 260 -1.64 -18.06 18.24
N THR A 261 -0.60 -17.59 18.91
CA THR A 261 -0.65 -16.85 20.18
C THR A 261 -0.67 -15.32 20.01
N CYS A 262 -0.90 -14.80 18.80
CA CYS A 262 -0.92 -13.37 18.49
C CYS A 262 -2.36 -12.84 18.32
N PRO A 263 -3.12 -12.60 19.40
CA PRO A 263 -4.57 -12.40 19.37
C PRO A 263 -5.05 -11.11 18.66
N ASN A 264 -4.13 -10.23 18.26
CA ASN A 264 -4.44 -8.93 17.67
C ASN A 264 -4.05 -8.82 16.20
N LEU A 265 -3.67 -9.91 15.54
CA LEU A 265 -3.38 -9.91 14.10
C LEU A 265 -4.62 -9.46 13.31
N LYS A 266 -4.39 -8.52 12.39
CA LYS A 266 -5.37 -7.91 11.49
C LYS A 266 -5.02 -8.09 10.03
N ASP A 267 -3.73 -8.14 9.71
CA ASP A 267 -3.21 -8.15 8.35
C ASP A 267 -2.06 -9.12 8.24
N VAL A 268 -2.24 -10.17 7.43
CA VAL A 268 -1.23 -11.20 7.17
C VAL A 268 -0.94 -11.23 5.67
N ARG A 269 0.34 -11.00 5.32
CA ARG A 269 0.83 -11.03 3.94
C ARG A 269 1.93 -12.06 3.78
N LEU A 270 1.72 -13.04 2.92
CA LEU A 270 2.65 -14.15 2.68
C LEU A 270 2.94 -14.20 1.18
N GLN A 271 4.20 -14.06 0.80
CA GLN A 271 4.58 -13.99 -0.61
C GLN A 271 5.79 -14.87 -0.88
N TRP A 272 5.74 -15.70 -1.92
CA TRP A 272 6.87 -16.52 -2.35
C TRP A 272 7.50 -17.34 -1.20
N CYS A 273 6.65 -17.91 -0.33
CA CYS A 273 7.05 -18.78 0.77
C CYS A 273 6.85 -20.23 0.33
N ASP A 274 7.86 -20.78 -0.34
CA ASP A 274 7.76 -22.07 -1.05
C ASP A 274 7.59 -23.28 -0.12
N SER A 275 8.12 -23.19 1.10
CA SER A 275 7.99 -24.24 2.14
C SER A 275 6.60 -24.26 2.80
N LEU A 276 5.82 -23.18 2.66
CA LEU A 276 4.54 -23.04 3.33
C LEU A 276 3.44 -23.78 2.55
N THR A 277 2.96 -24.89 3.11
CA THR A 277 1.96 -25.77 2.48
C THR A 277 0.57 -25.72 3.14
N SER A 278 0.49 -25.11 4.33
CA SER A 278 -0.71 -24.95 5.15
C SER A 278 -0.72 -23.57 5.81
N LEU A 279 -1.89 -23.11 6.23
CA LEU A 279 -2.07 -21.90 7.06
C LEU A 279 -2.21 -22.22 8.55
N ASP A 280 -1.82 -23.42 8.99
CA ASP A 280 -1.88 -23.78 10.40
C ASP A 280 -1.05 -22.81 11.25
N GLY A 281 -1.64 -22.33 12.34
CA GLY A 281 -1.18 -21.18 13.11
C GLY A 281 -1.99 -19.91 12.88
N ILE A 282 -2.83 -19.82 11.84
CA ILE A 282 -3.75 -18.70 11.60
C ILE A 282 -5.16 -18.95 12.16
N GLU A 283 -5.44 -20.13 12.71
CA GLU A 283 -6.74 -20.44 13.33
C GLU A 283 -7.02 -19.48 14.51
N ASN A 284 -8.31 -19.17 14.72
CA ASN A 284 -8.85 -18.37 15.82
C ASN A 284 -8.41 -16.90 15.85
N HIS A 285 -7.83 -16.37 14.77
CA HIS A 285 -7.57 -14.93 14.63
C HIS A 285 -8.84 -14.15 14.33
N THR A 286 -9.71 -14.00 15.32
CA THR A 286 -11.01 -13.31 15.24
C THR A 286 -10.94 -11.81 14.89
N LYS A 287 -9.73 -11.23 14.83
CA LYS A 287 -9.48 -9.85 14.41
C LYS A 287 -8.82 -9.75 13.03
N LEU A 288 -8.51 -10.87 12.38
CA LEU A 288 -7.91 -10.89 11.05
C LEU A 288 -8.90 -10.32 10.04
N GLN A 289 -8.54 -9.20 9.41
CA GLN A 289 -9.36 -8.49 8.43
C GLN A 289 -8.86 -8.72 7.01
N GLN A 290 -7.55 -8.90 6.85
CA GLN A 290 -6.88 -8.87 5.55
C GLN A 290 -5.92 -10.05 5.46
N LEU A 291 -6.08 -10.85 4.39
CA LEU A 291 -5.17 -11.94 4.08
C LEU A 291 -4.74 -11.84 2.62
N ARG A 292 -3.43 -11.74 2.40
CA ARG A 292 -2.84 -11.78 1.06
C ARG A 292 -1.79 -12.87 0.97
N ILE A 293 -1.99 -13.80 0.04
CA ILE A 293 -1.07 -14.90 -0.22
C ILE A 293 -0.70 -14.86 -1.70
N ILE A 294 0.60 -14.84 -2.01
CA ILE A 294 1.10 -14.82 -3.39
C ILE A 294 2.19 -15.89 -3.55
N GLY A 295 2.10 -16.75 -4.55
CA GLY A 295 3.20 -17.65 -4.93
C GLY A 295 3.65 -18.60 -3.83
N CYS A 296 2.73 -19.09 -2.99
CA CYS A 296 3.01 -20.10 -1.96
C CYS A 296 2.49 -21.48 -2.41
N ARG A 297 2.97 -22.56 -1.80
CA ARG A 297 2.57 -23.94 -2.15
C ARG A 297 1.43 -24.47 -1.28
N LEU A 298 0.51 -23.58 -0.92
CA LEU A 298 -0.63 -23.93 -0.07
C LEU A 298 -1.52 -24.97 -0.73
N THR A 299 -1.86 -26.00 0.03
CA THR A 299 -2.79 -27.06 -0.37
C THR A 299 -4.18 -26.89 0.24
N SER A 300 -4.28 -26.13 1.33
CA SER A 300 -5.50 -25.91 2.10
C SER A 300 -5.51 -24.53 2.72
N ILE A 301 -6.73 -23.97 2.86
CA ILE A 301 -7.00 -22.73 3.61
C ILE A 301 -8.04 -22.95 4.74
N ILE A 302 -8.29 -24.20 5.13
CA ILE A 302 -9.23 -24.57 6.21
C ILE A 302 -9.01 -23.77 7.52
N PRO A 303 -7.77 -23.46 7.95
CA PRO A 303 -7.52 -22.60 9.12
C PRO A 303 -8.28 -21.27 9.15
N LEU A 304 -8.67 -20.74 7.99
CA LEU A 304 -9.43 -19.49 7.88
C LEU A 304 -10.87 -19.59 8.39
N ALA A 305 -11.44 -20.80 8.53
CA ALA A 305 -12.84 -21.00 8.93
C ALA A 305 -13.25 -20.30 10.25
N SER A 306 -12.27 -20.03 11.12
CA SER A 306 -12.46 -19.39 12.42
C SER A 306 -12.12 -17.88 12.45
N CYS A 307 -11.74 -17.31 11.30
CA CYS A 307 -11.36 -15.90 11.16
C CYS A 307 -12.57 -15.01 10.82
N GLU A 308 -13.50 -14.89 11.76
CA GLU A 308 -14.82 -14.22 11.57
C GLU A 308 -14.76 -12.77 11.08
N ALA A 309 -13.63 -12.08 11.29
CA ALA A 309 -13.46 -10.69 10.92
C ALA A 309 -12.91 -10.46 9.51
N LEU A 310 -12.66 -11.51 8.71
CA LEU A 310 -12.07 -11.36 7.38
C LEU A 310 -12.95 -10.50 6.47
N GLU A 311 -12.36 -9.44 5.93
CA GLU A 311 -12.98 -8.49 5.01
C GLU A 311 -12.43 -8.66 3.59
N GLU A 312 -11.15 -8.99 3.45
CA GLU A 312 -10.52 -9.21 2.14
C GLU A 312 -9.59 -10.42 2.14
N VAL A 313 -9.76 -11.27 1.13
CA VAL A 313 -8.90 -12.43 0.87
C VAL A 313 -8.39 -12.34 -0.56
N SER A 314 -7.07 -12.37 -0.71
CA SER A 314 -6.39 -12.37 -2.00
C SER A 314 -5.41 -13.53 -2.07
N ILE A 315 -5.66 -14.46 -2.98
CA ILE A 315 -4.81 -15.63 -3.22
C ILE A 315 -4.34 -15.57 -4.67
N GLU A 316 -3.04 -15.46 -4.87
CA GLU A 316 -2.41 -15.38 -6.18
C GLU A 316 -1.34 -16.47 -6.34
N ASN A 317 -1.29 -17.11 -7.50
CA ASN A 317 -0.23 -18.06 -7.89
C ASN A 317 -0.03 -19.20 -6.88
N CYS A 318 -1.13 -19.67 -6.27
CA CYS A 318 -1.14 -20.83 -5.36
C CYS A 318 -1.76 -22.03 -6.09
N ARG A 319 -0.99 -22.63 -6.99
CA ARG A 319 -1.46 -23.71 -7.88
C ARG A 319 -1.70 -25.06 -7.19
N ALA A 320 -1.09 -25.27 -6.02
CA ALA A 320 -1.33 -26.47 -5.23
C ALA A 320 -2.69 -26.43 -4.49
N LEU A 321 -3.37 -25.28 -4.46
CA LEU A 321 -4.65 -25.11 -3.80
C LEU A 321 -5.77 -25.69 -4.69
N THR A 322 -6.44 -26.72 -4.19
CA THR A 322 -7.48 -27.44 -4.94
C THR A 322 -8.90 -27.12 -4.47
N SER A 323 -9.07 -26.44 -3.34
CA SER A 323 -10.36 -26.11 -2.75
C SER A 323 -10.28 -24.78 -1.99
N LEU A 324 -11.42 -24.07 -1.92
CA LEU A 324 -11.59 -22.88 -1.09
C LEU A 324 -12.23 -23.18 0.27
N GLN A 325 -12.30 -24.46 0.66
CA GLN A 325 -12.79 -24.86 1.97
C GLN A 325 -12.02 -24.14 3.08
N GLY A 326 -12.75 -23.56 4.02
CA GLY A 326 -12.26 -22.60 5.01
C GLY A 326 -12.76 -21.19 4.78
N LEU A 327 -13.41 -20.87 3.65
CA LEU A 327 -14.02 -19.56 3.38
C LEU A 327 -15.55 -19.55 3.55
N GLU A 328 -16.16 -20.65 3.98
CA GLU A 328 -17.59 -20.73 4.26
C GLU A 328 -18.00 -19.75 5.38
N ASP A 329 -19.25 -19.32 5.37
CA ASP A 329 -19.90 -18.49 6.41
C ASP A 329 -19.19 -17.18 6.81
N HIS A 330 -18.26 -16.66 6.00
CA HIS A 330 -17.55 -15.40 6.29
C HIS A 330 -18.45 -14.18 6.09
N SER A 331 -19.18 -13.84 7.16
CA SER A 331 -20.17 -12.76 7.15
C SER A 331 -19.59 -11.37 6.86
N ARG A 332 -18.29 -11.15 7.03
CA ARG A 332 -17.66 -9.84 6.78
C ARG A 332 -16.89 -9.76 5.46
N LEU A 333 -16.73 -10.86 4.73
CA LEU A 333 -15.95 -10.89 3.50
C LEU A 333 -16.61 -10.00 2.44
N ARG A 334 -15.85 -9.02 1.95
CA ARG A 334 -16.29 -8.01 0.96
C ARG A 334 -15.54 -8.15 -0.34
N THR A 335 -14.24 -8.44 -0.26
CA THR A 335 -13.37 -8.53 -1.44
C THR A 335 -12.75 -9.92 -1.50
N PHE A 336 -12.94 -10.60 -2.62
CA PHE A 336 -12.29 -11.86 -2.90
C PHE A 336 -11.54 -11.78 -4.23
N SER A 337 -10.25 -12.12 -4.20
CA SER A 337 -9.42 -12.18 -5.40
C SER A 337 -8.73 -13.53 -5.48
N LEU A 338 -8.89 -14.22 -6.60
CA LEU A 338 -8.22 -15.47 -6.92
C LEU A 338 -7.53 -15.34 -8.27
N CYS A 339 -6.20 -15.39 -8.28
CA CYS A 339 -5.41 -15.20 -9.48
C CYS A 339 -4.45 -16.39 -9.67
N TRP A 340 -4.30 -16.90 -10.89
CA TRP A 340 -3.34 -17.98 -11.22
C TRP A 340 -3.51 -19.21 -10.32
N SER A 341 -4.74 -19.71 -10.21
CA SER A 341 -5.09 -20.83 -9.33
C SER A 341 -5.79 -21.94 -10.12
N ASP A 342 -5.65 -23.18 -9.64
CA ASP A 342 -6.22 -24.38 -10.24
C ASP A 342 -7.49 -24.87 -9.51
N VAL A 343 -8.05 -24.04 -8.63
CA VAL A 343 -9.33 -24.30 -7.94
C VAL A 343 -10.46 -24.47 -8.97
N PRO A 344 -11.25 -25.55 -8.90
CA PRO A 344 -12.28 -25.87 -9.90
C PRO A 344 -13.63 -25.17 -9.68
N ASP A 345 -13.96 -24.76 -8.45
CA ASP A 345 -15.26 -24.18 -8.10
C ASP A 345 -15.17 -23.10 -7.01
N LEU A 346 -16.27 -22.35 -6.82
CA LEU A 346 -16.37 -21.27 -5.85
C LEU A 346 -17.42 -21.58 -4.76
N HIS A 347 -17.74 -22.86 -4.52
CA HIS A 347 -18.84 -23.25 -3.63
C HIS A 347 -18.70 -22.70 -2.21
N ALA A 348 -17.48 -22.60 -1.69
CA ALA A 348 -17.22 -22.05 -0.36
C ALA A 348 -17.70 -20.59 -0.22
N LEU A 349 -17.78 -19.83 -1.32
CA LEU A 349 -18.25 -18.45 -1.30
C LEU A 349 -19.77 -18.33 -1.22
N ARG A 350 -20.53 -19.41 -1.48
CA ARG A 350 -22.02 -19.39 -1.52
C ARG A 350 -22.64 -18.80 -0.25
N THR A 351 -21.96 -18.99 0.87
CA THR A 351 -22.39 -18.60 2.22
C THR A 351 -21.79 -17.26 2.69
N CYS A 352 -21.22 -16.44 1.80
CA CYS A 352 -20.59 -15.15 2.13
C CYS A 352 -21.51 -13.95 1.78
N PRO A 353 -22.47 -13.57 2.65
CA PRO A 353 -23.59 -12.68 2.29
C PRO A 353 -23.21 -11.23 2.00
N ASN A 354 -21.97 -10.81 2.26
CA ASN A 354 -21.52 -9.42 2.15
C ASN A 354 -20.48 -9.18 1.05
N LEU A 355 -20.26 -10.16 0.16
CA LEU A 355 -19.34 -10.05 -0.95
C LEU A 355 -19.76 -8.90 -1.88
N LYS A 356 -18.81 -8.02 -2.21
CA LYS A 356 -19.00 -6.83 -3.04
C LYS A 356 -18.15 -6.87 -4.30
N ASP A 357 -16.93 -7.37 -4.18
CA ASP A 357 -15.94 -7.32 -5.25
C ASP A 357 -15.31 -8.70 -5.42
N VAL A 358 -15.48 -9.30 -6.61
CA VAL A 358 -14.87 -10.58 -6.96
C VAL A 358 -13.98 -10.40 -8.17
N HIS A 359 -12.70 -10.76 -8.02
CA HIS A 359 -11.73 -10.76 -9.09
C HIS A 359 -11.12 -12.14 -9.29
N LEU A 360 -11.29 -12.67 -10.50
CA LEU A 360 -10.73 -13.95 -10.93
C LEU A 360 -9.81 -13.69 -12.12
N GLN A 361 -8.59 -14.19 -12.08
CA GLN A 361 -7.66 -14.08 -13.20
C GLN A 361 -6.91 -15.41 -13.41
N ARG A 362 -6.80 -15.91 -14.64
CA ARG A 362 -6.02 -17.13 -14.93
C ARG A 362 -6.41 -18.31 -14.03
N CYS A 363 -7.71 -18.52 -13.90
CA CYS A 363 -8.30 -19.65 -13.18
C CYS A 363 -8.70 -20.72 -14.21
N ASP A 364 -7.72 -21.50 -14.68
CA ASP A 364 -7.90 -22.38 -15.85
C ASP A 364 -8.81 -23.58 -15.57
N SER A 365 -8.91 -24.02 -14.31
CA SER A 365 -9.82 -25.09 -13.89
C SER A 365 -11.26 -24.62 -13.68
N LEU A 366 -11.48 -23.31 -13.51
CA LEU A 366 -12.79 -22.75 -13.21
C LEU A 366 -13.63 -22.67 -14.50
N THR A 367 -14.59 -23.57 -14.63
CA THR A 367 -15.48 -23.67 -15.79
C THR A 367 -16.91 -23.19 -15.52
N SER A 368 -17.29 -23.07 -14.25
CA SER A 368 -18.60 -22.63 -13.76
C SER A 368 -18.45 -21.55 -12.68
N LEU A 369 -19.48 -20.71 -12.51
CA LEU A 369 -19.56 -19.73 -11.41
C LEU A 369 -20.41 -20.21 -10.23
N GLU A 370 -20.66 -21.53 -10.13
CA GLU A 370 -21.42 -22.07 -9.01
C GLU A 370 -20.79 -21.67 -7.68
N GLY A 371 -21.62 -21.14 -6.79
CA GLY A 371 -21.19 -20.51 -5.54
C GLY A 371 -21.16 -18.98 -5.58
N ILE A 372 -21.23 -18.31 -6.73
CA ILE A 372 -21.42 -16.85 -6.82
C ILE A 372 -22.90 -16.45 -6.92
N GLU A 373 -23.81 -17.40 -7.14
CA GLU A 373 -25.24 -17.11 -7.13
C GLU A 373 -25.75 -16.55 -5.79
N ASN A 374 -26.79 -15.71 -5.88
CA ASN A 374 -27.48 -15.03 -4.78
C ASN A 374 -26.66 -14.00 -4.00
N HIS A 375 -25.49 -13.59 -4.51
CA HIS A 375 -24.73 -12.47 -3.94
C HIS A 375 -25.36 -11.11 -4.28
N THR A 376 -26.47 -10.79 -3.63
CA THR A 376 -27.27 -9.56 -3.86
C THR A 376 -26.53 -8.25 -3.52
N LYS A 377 -25.35 -8.31 -2.91
CA LYS A 377 -24.49 -7.15 -2.61
C LYS A 377 -23.28 -7.03 -3.55
N LEU A 378 -23.10 -7.96 -4.49
CA LEU A 378 -22.00 -7.96 -5.44
C LEU A 378 -22.11 -6.75 -6.36
N LYS A 379 -21.12 -5.86 -6.30
CA LYS A 379 -21.04 -4.61 -7.08
C LYS A 379 -20.11 -4.76 -8.27
N ALA A 380 -18.96 -5.42 -8.09
CA ALA A 380 -18.00 -5.62 -9.17
C ALA A 380 -17.66 -7.11 -9.34
N PHE A 381 -17.74 -7.57 -10.59
CA PHE A 381 -17.35 -8.91 -10.97
C PHE A 381 -16.37 -8.85 -12.14
N ARG A 382 -15.16 -9.39 -11.94
CA ARG A 382 -14.10 -9.38 -12.95
C ARG A 382 -13.53 -10.77 -13.15
N VAL A 383 -13.56 -11.25 -14.39
CA VAL A 383 -12.89 -12.49 -14.82
C VAL A 383 -11.98 -12.17 -16.00
N ASP A 384 -10.71 -12.53 -15.89
CA ASP A 384 -9.74 -12.42 -16.99
C ASP A 384 -9.01 -13.75 -17.20
N ASP A 385 -8.72 -14.13 -18.45
CA ASP A 385 -8.04 -15.36 -18.82
C ASP A 385 -8.66 -16.60 -18.15
N GLY A 386 -9.84 -17.02 -18.58
CA GLY A 386 -10.53 -18.15 -17.95
C GLY A 386 -11.13 -19.12 -18.98
N ARG A 387 -11.60 -20.27 -18.50
CA ARG A 387 -12.34 -21.25 -19.32
C ARG A 387 -13.85 -21.14 -19.20
N LEU A 388 -14.33 -20.02 -18.66
CA LEU A 388 -15.74 -19.78 -18.40
C LEU A 388 -16.54 -19.68 -19.70
N THR A 389 -17.56 -20.52 -19.86
CA THR A 389 -18.43 -20.56 -21.05
C THR A 389 -19.80 -19.89 -20.85
N SER A 390 -20.23 -19.70 -19.61
CA SER A 390 -21.54 -19.14 -19.24
C SER A 390 -21.44 -18.25 -18.00
N ILE A 391 -22.27 -17.21 -17.95
CA ILE A 391 -22.41 -16.32 -16.79
C ILE A 391 -23.85 -16.24 -16.27
N THR A 392 -24.69 -17.20 -16.63
CA THR A 392 -26.14 -17.24 -16.30
C THR A 392 -26.44 -17.06 -14.81
N LEU A 393 -25.53 -17.54 -13.95
CA LEU A 393 -25.65 -17.47 -12.49
C LEU A 393 -25.54 -16.03 -11.93
N LEU A 394 -25.00 -15.09 -12.72
CA LEU A 394 -24.98 -13.67 -12.36
C LEU A 394 -26.38 -13.03 -12.41
N SER A 395 -27.39 -13.68 -13.00
CA SER A 395 -28.79 -13.18 -13.04
C SER A 395 -29.36 -12.83 -11.66
N SER A 396 -28.89 -13.52 -10.63
CA SER A 396 -29.29 -13.33 -9.23
C SER A 396 -28.56 -12.17 -8.51
N CYS A 397 -27.54 -11.57 -9.13
CA CYS A 397 -26.67 -10.56 -8.52
C CYS A 397 -27.14 -9.13 -8.85
N GLU A 398 -28.31 -8.75 -8.31
CA GLU A 398 -29.02 -7.50 -8.67
C GLU A 398 -28.23 -6.19 -8.42
N ALA A 399 -27.22 -6.21 -7.56
CA ALA A 399 -26.42 -5.03 -7.22
C ALA A 399 -25.23 -4.77 -8.15
N LEU A 400 -25.02 -5.58 -9.21
CA LEU A 400 -23.88 -5.43 -10.09
C LEU A 400 -23.85 -4.06 -10.78
N GLU A 401 -22.77 -3.32 -10.54
CA GLU A 401 -22.46 -2.02 -11.13
C GLU A 401 -21.39 -2.15 -12.22
N LYS A 402 -20.45 -3.09 -12.07
CA LYS A 402 -19.31 -3.27 -12.98
C LYS A 402 -19.08 -4.74 -13.30
N VAL A 403 -19.08 -5.08 -14.58
CA VAL A 403 -18.75 -6.43 -15.06
C VAL A 403 -17.63 -6.34 -16.08
N SER A 404 -16.56 -7.12 -15.87
CA SER A 404 -15.43 -7.19 -16.78
C SER A 404 -15.09 -8.65 -17.07
N ILE A 405 -15.32 -9.10 -18.29
CA ILE A 405 -15.01 -10.46 -18.74
C ILE A 405 -14.03 -10.34 -19.91
N VAL A 406 -12.83 -10.87 -19.73
CA VAL A 406 -11.75 -10.75 -20.71
C VAL A 406 -11.14 -12.12 -20.96
N ARG A 407 -10.86 -12.44 -22.23
CA ARG A 407 -10.21 -13.70 -22.66
C ARG A 407 -10.87 -14.94 -22.04
N CYS A 408 -12.20 -15.05 -22.19
CA CYS A 408 -12.98 -16.22 -21.79
C CYS A 408 -13.78 -16.75 -23.00
N PRO A 409 -13.95 -18.07 -23.18
CA PRO A 409 -14.72 -18.66 -24.29
C PRO A 409 -16.25 -18.51 -24.10
N LEU A 410 -16.69 -17.36 -23.59
CA LEU A 410 -18.09 -17.04 -23.32
C LEU A 410 -18.89 -16.99 -24.62
N THR A 411 -19.97 -17.75 -24.71
CA THR A 411 -20.82 -17.87 -25.91
C THR A 411 -22.07 -17.00 -25.87
N SER A 412 -22.52 -16.59 -24.68
CA SER A 412 -23.65 -15.68 -24.51
C SER A 412 -23.42 -14.74 -23.33
N LEU A 413 -24.11 -13.60 -23.33
CA LEU A 413 -24.17 -12.71 -22.16
C LEU A 413 -25.42 -12.97 -21.29
N GLU A 414 -26.05 -14.13 -21.47
CA GLU A 414 -27.20 -14.54 -20.65
C GLU A 414 -26.77 -14.65 -19.19
N GLY A 415 -27.59 -14.15 -18.27
CA GLY A 415 -27.21 -13.87 -16.89
C GLY A 415 -26.99 -12.39 -16.59
N LEU A 416 -26.88 -11.53 -17.61
CA LEU A 416 -26.84 -10.08 -17.43
C LEU A 416 -28.19 -9.41 -17.73
N GLU A 417 -29.26 -10.17 -17.96
CA GLU A 417 -30.59 -9.60 -18.17
C GLU A 417 -31.02 -8.77 -16.95
N HIS A 418 -31.79 -7.70 -17.20
CA HIS A 418 -32.47 -6.91 -16.17
C HIS A 418 -31.58 -6.27 -15.08
N HIS A 419 -30.26 -6.22 -15.28
CA HIS A 419 -29.33 -5.55 -14.38
C HIS A 419 -29.45 -4.03 -14.48
N SER A 420 -30.41 -3.49 -13.73
CA SER A 420 -30.72 -2.05 -13.71
C SER A 420 -29.60 -1.20 -13.11
N ARG A 421 -28.67 -1.78 -12.34
CA ARG A 421 -27.55 -1.05 -11.72
C ARG A 421 -26.26 -1.11 -12.52
N LEU A 422 -26.20 -1.89 -13.61
CA LEU A 422 -24.99 -2.06 -14.39
C LEU A 422 -24.62 -0.75 -15.10
N LEU A 423 -23.46 -0.18 -14.75
CA LEU A 423 -22.92 1.06 -15.29
C LEU A 423 -21.80 0.80 -16.29
N ASP A 424 -20.91 -0.14 -15.96
CA ASP A 424 -19.73 -0.45 -16.76
C ASP A 424 -19.70 -1.92 -17.18
N LEU A 425 -19.67 -2.17 -18.49
CA LEU A 425 -19.46 -3.50 -19.05
C LEU A 425 -18.23 -3.53 -19.96
N THR A 426 -17.28 -4.40 -19.63
CA THR A 426 -16.15 -4.73 -20.49
C THR A 426 -16.23 -6.20 -20.90
N VAL A 427 -16.29 -6.47 -22.20
CA VAL A 427 -16.19 -7.81 -22.76
C VAL A 427 -15.08 -7.80 -23.81
N SER A 428 -14.03 -8.59 -23.60
CA SER A 428 -12.90 -8.62 -24.54
C SER A 428 -12.46 -10.04 -24.86
N ALA A 429 -12.13 -10.31 -26.13
CA ALA A 429 -11.66 -11.62 -26.59
C ALA A 429 -12.59 -12.77 -26.15
N CYS A 430 -13.90 -12.60 -26.39
CA CYS A 430 -14.94 -13.59 -26.11
C CYS A 430 -15.67 -14.02 -27.41
N ASN A 431 -16.42 -15.13 -27.35
CA ASN A 431 -17.11 -15.74 -28.50
C ASN A 431 -18.61 -15.37 -28.56
N ILE A 432 -18.99 -14.21 -28.05
CA ILE A 432 -20.39 -13.76 -28.01
C ILE A 432 -20.88 -13.34 -29.42
N PRO A 433 -22.05 -13.84 -29.89
CA PRO A 433 -22.54 -13.55 -31.24
C PRO A 433 -23.33 -12.24 -31.34
N ASN A 434 -23.93 -11.77 -30.24
CA ASN A 434 -24.77 -10.57 -30.20
C ASN A 434 -24.79 -9.94 -28.79
N LEU A 435 -25.36 -8.74 -28.68
CA LEU A 435 -25.50 -7.96 -27.45
C LEU A 435 -26.98 -7.75 -27.05
N LEU A 436 -27.89 -8.64 -27.47
CA LEU A 436 -29.33 -8.43 -27.30
C LEU A 436 -29.75 -8.32 -25.84
N VAL A 437 -29.10 -9.09 -24.95
CA VAL A 437 -29.32 -9.07 -23.49
C VAL A 437 -29.20 -7.65 -22.93
N LEU A 438 -28.27 -6.85 -23.47
CA LEU A 438 -28.02 -5.50 -22.96
C LEU A 438 -29.21 -4.55 -23.12
N ARG A 439 -30.20 -4.83 -23.99
CA ARG A 439 -31.43 -4.01 -24.09
C ARG A 439 -32.15 -3.82 -22.77
N THR A 440 -31.99 -4.79 -21.87
CA THR A 440 -32.65 -4.83 -20.56
C THR A 440 -31.83 -4.17 -19.44
N CYS A 441 -30.68 -3.55 -19.77
CA CYS A 441 -29.79 -2.87 -18.82
C CYS A 441 -29.85 -1.33 -18.99
N PRO A 442 -30.89 -0.63 -18.50
CA PRO A 442 -31.19 0.76 -18.88
C PRO A 442 -30.16 1.81 -18.46
N ASN A 443 -29.26 1.49 -17.53
CA ASN A 443 -28.33 2.45 -16.92
C ASN A 443 -26.88 2.28 -17.37
N LEU A 444 -26.62 1.49 -18.41
CA LEU A 444 -25.27 1.28 -18.92
C LEU A 444 -24.67 2.60 -19.44
N GLU A 445 -23.55 3.03 -18.86
CA GLU A 445 -22.84 4.27 -19.20
C GLU A 445 -21.58 4.00 -20.05
N SER A 446 -20.94 2.86 -19.84
CA SER A 446 -19.70 2.47 -20.50
C SER A 446 -19.79 1.05 -21.03
N LEU A 447 -19.49 0.88 -22.32
CA LEU A 447 -19.42 -0.41 -22.99
C LEU A 447 -18.12 -0.53 -23.78
N ARG A 448 -17.25 -1.43 -23.33
CA ARG A 448 -16.03 -1.79 -24.05
C ARG A 448 -16.17 -3.20 -24.60
N VAL A 449 -16.25 -3.31 -25.93
CA VAL A 449 -16.22 -4.60 -26.64
C VAL A 449 -15.03 -4.64 -27.58
N GLN A 450 -14.07 -5.52 -27.29
CA GLN A 450 -12.81 -5.63 -28.05
C GLN A 450 -12.52 -7.08 -28.41
N GLN A 451 -11.92 -7.34 -29.57
CA GLN A 451 -11.44 -8.68 -29.95
C GLN A 451 -12.51 -9.79 -29.92
N CYS A 452 -13.80 -9.44 -29.96
CA CYS A 452 -14.91 -10.38 -30.04
C CYS A 452 -15.25 -10.63 -31.52
N PHE A 453 -14.52 -11.55 -32.16
CA PHE A 453 -14.62 -11.76 -33.61
C PHE A 453 -15.92 -12.42 -34.08
N CYS A 454 -16.61 -13.14 -33.18
CA CYS A 454 -17.92 -13.76 -33.46
C CYS A 454 -19.09 -12.77 -33.45
N LEU A 455 -18.86 -11.54 -32.98
CA LEU A 455 -19.93 -10.56 -32.82
C LEU A 455 -20.43 -10.07 -34.19
N ALA A 456 -21.61 -10.54 -34.59
CA ALA A 456 -22.16 -10.27 -35.92
C ALA A 456 -22.83 -8.90 -36.03
N SER A 457 -23.32 -8.35 -34.92
CA SER A 457 -23.98 -7.04 -34.90
C SER A 457 -23.88 -6.35 -33.54
N LEU A 458 -23.97 -5.03 -33.55
CA LEU A 458 -24.19 -4.21 -32.36
C LEU A 458 -25.69 -4.07 -32.03
N TRP A 459 -26.56 -4.93 -32.55
CA TRP A 459 -27.98 -4.85 -32.25
C TRP A 459 -28.22 -5.20 -30.78
N GLY A 460 -28.95 -4.32 -30.07
CA GLY A 460 -29.14 -4.41 -28.63
C GLY A 460 -28.67 -3.18 -27.85
N ILE A 461 -27.75 -2.39 -28.41
CA ILE A 461 -27.25 -1.16 -27.77
C ILE A 461 -27.91 0.14 -28.29
N GLY A 462 -28.69 0.06 -29.37
CA GLY A 462 -29.28 1.24 -30.03
C GLY A 462 -30.29 2.05 -29.19
N ASN A 463 -30.82 1.49 -28.10
CA ASN A 463 -31.78 2.16 -27.22
C ASN A 463 -31.14 2.71 -25.93
N HIS A 464 -29.82 2.64 -25.78
CA HIS A 464 -29.12 3.09 -24.56
C HIS A 464 -28.82 4.58 -24.60
N MET A 465 -29.73 5.40 -24.06
CA MET A 465 -29.60 6.86 -24.03
C MET A 465 -28.51 7.38 -23.08
N LYS A 466 -27.98 6.54 -22.19
CA LYS A 466 -26.96 6.91 -21.18
C LYS A 466 -25.54 6.53 -21.56
N LEU A 467 -25.35 5.84 -22.69
CA LEU A 467 -24.07 5.29 -23.10
C LEU A 467 -23.14 6.41 -23.58
N LYS A 468 -22.12 6.73 -22.78
CA LYS A 468 -21.15 7.81 -23.06
C LYS A 468 -19.88 7.29 -23.73
N ASN A 469 -19.46 6.08 -23.35
CA ASN A 469 -18.17 5.51 -23.74
C ASN A 469 -18.39 4.18 -24.47
N ILE A 470 -18.31 4.22 -25.81
CA ILE A 470 -18.34 3.03 -26.65
C ILE A 470 -16.98 2.87 -27.32
N ASP A 471 -16.35 1.72 -27.12
CA ASP A 471 -15.16 1.39 -27.89
C ASP A 471 -15.51 1.17 -29.38
N ARG A 472 -14.87 1.93 -30.26
CA ARG A 472 -15.08 1.85 -31.72
C ARG A 472 -14.33 0.69 -32.38
N TRP A 473 -13.67 -0.20 -31.63
CA TRP A 473 -12.90 -1.33 -32.17
C TRP A 473 -13.70 -2.14 -33.22
N TRP A 474 -14.93 -2.53 -32.90
CA TRP A 474 -15.79 -3.28 -33.83
C TRP A 474 -16.13 -2.47 -35.10
N LEU A 475 -16.43 -1.18 -34.96
CA LEU A 475 -16.71 -0.27 -36.08
C LEU A 475 -15.51 -0.13 -37.01
N ARG A 476 -14.28 -0.07 -36.46
CA ARG A 476 -13.04 -0.01 -37.24
C ARG A 476 -12.80 -1.32 -38.01
N LEU A 477 -13.04 -2.46 -37.38
CA LEU A 477 -12.84 -3.77 -38.00
C LEU A 477 -13.86 -4.07 -39.12
N HIS A 478 -15.05 -3.49 -39.03
CA HIS A 478 -16.16 -3.73 -39.96
C HIS A 478 -16.45 -2.52 -40.87
N GLN A 479 -15.48 -1.62 -41.08
CA GLN A 479 -15.62 -0.42 -41.94
C GLN A 479 -16.14 -0.70 -43.37
N TYR A 480 -16.02 -1.94 -43.89
CA TYR A 480 -16.62 -2.35 -45.17
C TYR A 480 -18.08 -2.83 -45.10
N ARG A 481 -18.61 -3.19 -43.92
CA ARG A 481 -20.03 -3.55 -43.70
C ARG A 481 -20.84 -2.46 -42.98
N ALA A 482 -20.17 -1.55 -42.28
CA ALA A 482 -20.79 -0.55 -41.41
C ALA A 482 -21.53 0.58 -42.14
N THR A 483 -21.24 0.83 -43.42
CA THR A 483 -21.92 1.87 -44.22
C THR A 483 -23.41 1.57 -44.48
N CYS A 484 -23.86 0.32 -44.35
CA CYS A 484 -25.27 -0.04 -44.54
C CYS A 484 -26.09 -0.09 -43.23
N LEU A 485 -25.46 -0.30 -42.08
CA LEU A 485 -26.17 -0.49 -40.79
C LEU A 485 -26.32 0.79 -39.95
N LEU A 486 -25.45 1.80 -40.18
CA LEU A 486 -25.58 3.10 -39.50
C LEU A 486 -26.72 3.99 -40.06
N ARG A 487 -27.36 3.60 -41.17
CA ARG A 487 -28.54 4.30 -41.71
C ARG A 487 -29.89 3.80 -41.15
N SER A 488 -29.93 2.66 -40.47
CA SER A 488 -31.17 2.13 -39.88
C SER A 488 -31.32 2.37 -38.37
N ALA A 489 -30.26 2.82 -37.69
CA ALA A 489 -30.33 3.38 -36.35
C ALA A 489 -30.44 4.91 -36.46
N GLY A 490 -31.66 5.40 -36.69
CA GLY A 490 -31.95 6.84 -36.69
C GLY A 490 -31.62 7.46 -35.34
N GLY A 491 -30.61 8.31 -35.30
CA GLY A 491 -30.15 9.02 -34.11
C GLY A 491 -28.66 9.35 -34.24
N GLY A 492 -28.37 10.45 -34.93
CA GLY A 492 -27.00 10.94 -35.07
C GLY A 492 -26.39 11.23 -33.70
N ILE A 493 -25.15 10.76 -33.49
CA ILE A 493 -24.34 11.13 -32.33
C ILE A 493 -23.14 11.89 -32.87
N HIS A 494 -23.07 13.18 -32.54
CA HIS A 494 -21.91 14.06 -32.69
C HIS A 494 -20.84 13.73 -31.66
#